data_AF-A0A067DUR0-F1
#
_entry.id   AF-A0A067DUR0-F1
#
_cell.length_a   1.000
_cell.length_b   1.000
_cell.length_c   1.000
_cell.angle_alpha   90.00
_cell.angle_beta   90.00
_cell.angle_gamma   90.00
#
_symmetry.space_group_name_H-M   'P 1'
#
loop_
_entity.id
_entity.type
_entity.pdbx_description
1 polymer ?
#
loop_
_entity_poly.entity_id
_entity_poly.type
_entity_poly.pdbx_seq_one_letter_code
_entity_poly.pdbx_strand_id
1 'polypeptide(L)'
;MQEPLYLQWKKWDCLSDCRYNCMVDREIKRDALGHGPVKYHGKWPFIRVYGIQEPASVAFSVLNLAMHFHGWLSFFILLYYKLPLKQTKKAYYEFSPLWHIYGFLSMNSWFWSAVFHSRDVDLTEKFDYSSAVALLGFSLILAILRSFNVRDEAARVMVAAPLLAFVTTHILYLNFYKLDYGWNMKVCVVMAVAQLLIWATWAGITRHPSRWKLWVVVFGGALAMLLEIYDFPPYYGFLDAHAIWHATTIPLTYIWWSFIRDDAEFQTANMLKKAK
;
A
#
# COMPACT_ATOMS: atom_id res chain seq x y z
N MET A 1 -23.30 -30.93 -18.68
CA MET A 1 -23.12 -29.48 -18.98
C MET A 1 -22.15 -28.93 -17.95
N GLN A 2 -20.99 -28.46 -18.40
CA GLN A 2 -20.01 -27.80 -17.53
C GLN A 2 -20.55 -26.39 -17.21
N GLU A 3 -20.56 -26.01 -15.93
CA GLU A 3 -21.00 -24.67 -15.55
C GLU A 3 -20.09 -23.59 -16.17
N PRO A 4 -20.65 -22.44 -16.57
CA PRO A 4 -19.87 -21.28 -17.01
C PRO A 4 -18.82 -20.87 -15.96
N LEU A 5 -17.63 -20.48 -16.43
CA LEU A 5 -16.50 -20.08 -15.56
C LEU A 5 -16.85 -19.00 -14.53
N TYR A 6 -17.73 -18.06 -14.87
CA TYR A 6 -18.16 -17.00 -13.94
C TYR A 6 -19.03 -17.52 -12.78
N LEU A 7 -19.73 -18.65 -12.96
CA LEU A 7 -20.48 -19.32 -11.88
C LEU A 7 -19.55 -20.21 -11.06
N GLN A 8 -18.58 -20.88 -11.70
CA GLN A 8 -17.57 -21.66 -10.99
C GLN A 8 -16.70 -20.78 -10.10
N TRP A 9 -16.33 -19.58 -10.55
CA TRP A 9 -15.54 -18.64 -9.76
C TRP A 9 -16.28 -18.08 -8.54
N LYS A 10 -17.61 -17.97 -8.61
CA LYS A 10 -18.45 -17.56 -7.45
C LYS A 10 -18.55 -18.64 -6.38
N LYS A 11 -18.21 -19.89 -6.70
CA LYS A 11 -18.29 -21.00 -5.75
C LYS A 11 -17.05 -21.04 -4.86
N TRP A 12 -17.31 -21.13 -3.58
CA TRP A 12 -16.33 -21.46 -2.55
C TRP A 12 -16.27 -22.99 -2.42
N ASP A 13 -15.18 -23.51 -1.87
CA ASP A 13 -15.13 -24.91 -1.51
C ASP A 13 -16.05 -25.21 -0.32
N CYS A 14 -16.46 -26.47 -0.19
CA CYS A 14 -17.42 -26.91 0.82
C CYS A 14 -16.96 -26.58 2.26
N LEU A 15 -15.67 -26.70 2.55
CA LEU A 15 -15.13 -26.42 3.87
C LEU A 15 -15.24 -24.92 4.20
N SER A 16 -14.87 -24.06 3.25
CA SER A 16 -14.97 -22.60 3.40
C SER A 16 -16.41 -22.12 3.54
N ASP A 17 -17.35 -22.70 2.80
CA ASP A 17 -18.77 -22.37 2.95
C ASP A 17 -19.37 -22.88 4.25
N CYS A 18 -19.00 -24.08 4.70
CA CYS A 18 -19.43 -24.59 6.01
C CYS A 18 -18.94 -23.68 7.14
N ARG A 19 -17.66 -23.27 7.11
CA ARG A 19 -17.09 -22.32 8.08
C ARG A 19 -17.83 -20.99 8.05
N TYR A 20 -18.09 -20.45 6.86
CA TYR A 20 -18.82 -19.19 6.70
C TYR A 20 -20.24 -19.26 7.27
N ASN A 21 -21.03 -20.25 6.88
CA ASN A 21 -22.41 -20.37 7.36
C ASN A 21 -22.49 -20.62 8.87
N CYS A 22 -21.55 -21.40 9.43
CA CYS A 22 -21.44 -21.61 10.87
C CYS A 22 -21.11 -20.30 11.61
N MET A 23 -20.16 -19.52 11.08
CA MET A 23 -19.82 -18.19 11.61
C MET A 23 -21.04 -17.25 11.57
N VAL A 24 -21.75 -17.16 10.44
CA VAL A 24 -22.93 -16.30 10.29
C VAL A 24 -24.04 -16.69 11.26
N ASP A 25 -24.39 -17.98 11.35
CA ASP A 25 -25.41 -18.46 12.31
C ASP A 25 -25.01 -18.15 13.76
N ARG A 26 -23.72 -18.29 14.09
CA ARG A 26 -23.21 -17.97 15.42
C ARG A 26 -23.30 -16.49 15.73
N GLU A 27 -22.94 -15.61 14.79
CA GLU A 27 -23.02 -14.16 14.95
C GLU A 27 -24.46 -13.67 15.09
N ILE A 28 -25.41 -14.22 14.32
CA ILE A 28 -26.85 -13.92 14.49
C ILE A 28 -27.32 -14.24 15.91
N LYS A 29 -26.93 -15.41 16.45
CA LYS A 29 -27.27 -15.81 17.83
C LYS A 29 -26.62 -14.92 18.87
N ARG A 30 -25.40 -14.43 18.63
CA ARG A 30 -24.69 -13.53 19.54
C ARG A 30 -25.33 -12.16 19.57
N ASP A 31 -25.66 -11.60 18.40
CA ASP A 31 -26.33 -10.31 18.27
C ASP A 31 -27.71 -10.34 18.95
N ALA A 32 -28.47 -11.42 18.79
CA ALA A 32 -29.75 -11.63 19.48
C ALA A 32 -29.63 -11.65 21.03
N LEU A 33 -28.44 -11.95 21.55
CA LEU A 33 -28.14 -11.93 22.99
C LEU A 33 -27.45 -10.62 23.45
N GLY A 34 -27.31 -9.64 22.55
CA GLY A 34 -26.63 -8.37 22.83
C GLY A 34 -25.11 -8.50 22.96
N HIS A 35 -24.52 -9.58 22.45
CA HIS A 35 -23.08 -9.75 22.41
C HIS A 35 -22.49 -9.20 21.12
N GLY A 36 -21.38 -8.47 21.23
CA GLY A 36 -20.64 -7.99 20.06
C GLY A 36 -19.94 -9.09 19.25
N PRO A 37 -19.47 -8.76 18.04
CA PRO A 37 -18.83 -9.73 17.15
C PRO A 37 -17.49 -10.24 17.70
N VAL A 38 -17.08 -11.43 17.25
CA VAL A 38 -15.80 -12.06 17.63
C VAL A 38 -15.03 -12.54 16.41
N LYS A 39 -13.71 -12.72 16.56
CA LYS A 39 -12.87 -13.26 15.49
C LYS A 39 -12.99 -14.77 15.38
N TYR A 40 -13.17 -15.26 14.16
CA TYR A 40 -13.16 -16.68 13.80
C TYR A 40 -11.88 -16.96 13.02
N HIS A 41 -11.05 -17.88 13.50
CA HIS A 41 -9.75 -18.18 12.88
C HIS A 41 -8.88 -16.93 12.65
N GLY A 42 -8.96 -15.95 13.55
CA GLY A 42 -8.20 -14.70 13.48
C GLY A 42 -8.83 -13.60 12.62
N LYS A 43 -9.97 -13.84 11.96
CA LYS A 43 -10.63 -12.87 11.07
C LYS A 43 -11.99 -12.43 11.62
N TRP A 44 -12.35 -11.18 11.34
CA TRP A 44 -13.67 -10.66 11.70
C TRP A 44 -14.78 -11.25 10.80
N PRO A 45 -16.04 -11.29 11.29
CA PRO A 45 -17.14 -11.84 10.53
C PRO A 45 -17.67 -10.83 9.50
N PHE A 46 -17.41 -11.09 8.20
CA PHE A 46 -17.90 -10.27 7.10
C PHE A 46 -19.11 -10.91 6.40
N ILE A 47 -19.98 -10.08 5.82
CA ILE A 47 -21.09 -10.53 4.98
C ILE A 47 -20.62 -10.59 3.52
N ARG A 48 -20.67 -11.79 2.92
CA ARG A 48 -20.32 -12.00 1.51
C ARG A 48 -21.37 -11.42 0.58
N VAL A 49 -20.94 -10.74 -0.49
CA VAL A 49 -21.81 -10.19 -1.54
C VAL A 49 -21.34 -10.66 -2.91
N TYR A 50 -22.21 -11.33 -3.67
CA TYR A 50 -21.89 -11.89 -4.99
C TYR A 50 -20.62 -12.76 -5.05
N GLY A 51 -20.24 -13.40 -3.93
CA GLY A 51 -19.04 -14.23 -3.80
C GLY A 51 -17.79 -13.48 -3.32
N ILE A 52 -17.85 -12.16 -3.17
CA ILE A 52 -16.77 -11.33 -2.60
C ILE A 52 -16.81 -11.42 -1.08
N GLN A 53 -15.65 -11.66 -0.46
CA GLN A 53 -15.52 -11.77 0.99
C GLN A 53 -15.63 -10.42 1.70
N GLU A 54 -14.90 -9.40 1.24
CA GLU A 54 -14.85 -8.07 1.88
C GLU A 54 -15.15 -6.96 0.85
N PRO A 55 -16.42 -6.70 0.51
CA PRO A 55 -16.78 -5.80 -0.58
C PRO A 55 -16.22 -4.38 -0.44
N ALA A 56 -16.18 -3.85 0.78
CA ALA A 56 -15.63 -2.51 1.04
C ALA A 56 -14.10 -2.47 0.85
N SER A 57 -13.37 -3.41 1.45
CA SER A 57 -11.91 -3.55 1.29
C SER A 57 -11.52 -3.70 -0.19
N VAL A 58 -12.29 -4.47 -0.98
CA VAL A 58 -12.08 -4.60 -2.43
C VAL A 58 -12.29 -3.27 -3.15
N ALA A 59 -13.41 -2.58 -2.90
CA ALA A 59 -13.71 -1.31 -3.55
C ALA A 59 -12.64 -0.26 -3.26
N PHE A 60 -12.23 -0.11 -1.99
CA PHE A 60 -11.20 0.84 -1.61
C PHE A 60 -9.81 0.45 -2.12
N SER A 61 -9.49 -0.85 -2.22
CA SER A 61 -8.24 -1.31 -2.85
C SER A 61 -8.18 -0.94 -4.34
N VAL A 62 -9.28 -1.15 -5.08
CA VAL A 62 -9.38 -0.77 -6.49
C VAL A 62 -9.26 0.75 -6.68
N LEU A 63 -9.87 1.53 -5.80
CA LEU A 63 -9.73 3.00 -5.82
C LEU A 63 -8.29 3.43 -5.55
N ASN A 64 -7.61 2.86 -4.57
CA ASN A 64 -6.18 3.14 -4.35
C ASN A 64 -5.33 2.77 -5.58
N LEU A 65 -5.58 1.62 -6.20
CA LEU A 65 -4.91 1.23 -7.45
C LEU A 65 -5.12 2.28 -8.56
N ALA A 66 -6.35 2.74 -8.74
CA ALA A 66 -6.68 3.77 -9.72
C ALA A 66 -5.96 5.10 -9.40
N MET A 67 -5.88 5.48 -8.12
CA MET A 67 -5.17 6.69 -7.70
C MET A 67 -3.65 6.60 -7.92
N HIS A 68 -3.04 5.44 -7.66
CA HIS A 68 -1.64 5.22 -7.96
C HIS A 68 -1.37 5.25 -9.47
N PHE A 69 -2.22 4.62 -10.27
CA PHE A 69 -2.12 4.67 -11.74
C PHE A 69 -2.23 6.10 -12.27
N HIS A 70 -3.25 6.83 -11.84
CA HIS A 70 -3.46 8.23 -12.22
C HIS A 70 -2.27 9.12 -11.81
N GLY A 71 -1.78 8.95 -10.58
CA GLY A 71 -0.63 9.68 -10.05
C GLY A 71 0.66 9.41 -10.81
N TRP A 72 0.96 8.13 -11.06
CA TRP A 72 2.13 7.70 -11.83
C TRP A 72 2.07 8.21 -13.28
N LEU A 73 0.91 8.08 -13.95
CA LEU A 73 0.73 8.57 -15.31
C LEU A 73 0.90 10.10 -15.39
N SER A 74 0.32 10.83 -14.44
CA SER A 74 0.48 12.29 -14.35
C SER A 74 1.93 12.70 -14.14
N PHE A 75 2.68 11.96 -13.33
CA PHE A 75 4.10 12.17 -13.10
C PHE A 75 4.94 11.86 -14.35
N PHE A 76 4.65 10.76 -15.03
CA PHE A 76 5.29 10.39 -16.30
C PHE A 76 5.08 11.48 -17.36
N ILE A 77 3.84 11.93 -17.54
CA ILE A 77 3.51 13.01 -18.50
C ILE A 77 4.27 14.28 -18.15
N LEU A 78 4.30 14.67 -16.87
CA LEU A 78 5.05 15.83 -16.40
C LEU A 78 6.54 15.75 -16.78
N LEU A 79 7.20 14.63 -16.43
CA LEU A 79 8.63 14.47 -16.64
C LEU A 79 9.05 14.51 -18.11
N TYR A 80 8.27 13.88 -18.99
CA TYR A 80 8.69 13.64 -20.38
C TYR A 80 8.07 14.58 -21.40
N TYR A 81 6.94 15.22 -21.07
CA TYR A 81 6.21 16.09 -22.01
C TYR A 81 6.09 17.55 -21.55
N LYS A 82 6.28 17.86 -20.26
CA LYS A 82 6.12 19.23 -19.75
C LYS A 82 7.42 19.84 -19.23
N LEU A 83 8.27 19.04 -18.60
CA LEU A 83 9.58 19.49 -18.13
C LEU A 83 10.64 19.39 -19.24
N PRO A 84 11.64 20.28 -19.24
CA PRO A 84 12.75 20.18 -20.19
C PRO A 84 13.53 18.89 -19.95
N LEU A 85 14.09 18.33 -21.02
CA LEU A 85 14.91 17.11 -20.98
C LEU A 85 16.39 17.45 -21.18
N LYS A 86 17.27 16.59 -20.65
CA LYS A 86 18.70 16.62 -20.98
C LYS A 86 18.90 16.29 -22.46
N GLN A 87 20.04 16.65 -23.03
CA GLN A 87 20.40 16.29 -24.42
C GLN A 87 20.30 14.77 -24.69
N THR A 88 20.54 13.95 -23.66
CA THR A 88 20.38 12.49 -23.69
C THR A 88 18.93 12.00 -23.65
N LYS A 89 17.93 12.90 -23.79
CA LYS A 89 16.48 12.66 -23.63
C LYS A 89 16.06 12.12 -22.25
N LYS A 90 16.95 12.21 -21.26
CA LYS A 90 16.65 11.84 -19.86
C LYS A 90 16.07 13.03 -19.09
N ALA A 91 15.19 12.75 -18.14
CA ALA A 91 14.65 13.77 -17.23
C ALA A 91 15.78 14.41 -16.40
N TYR A 92 15.63 15.69 -16.04
CA TYR A 92 16.55 16.34 -15.11
C TYR A 92 16.44 15.80 -13.70
N TYR A 93 15.23 15.40 -13.30
CA TYR A 93 14.96 14.85 -11.98
C TYR A 93 15.60 13.47 -11.79
N GLU A 94 16.74 13.43 -11.09
CA GLU A 94 17.58 12.24 -10.90
C GLU A 94 16.92 11.09 -10.13
N PHE A 95 15.85 11.37 -9.38
CA PHE A 95 15.11 10.36 -8.63
C PHE A 95 13.94 9.77 -9.43
N SER A 96 13.74 10.17 -10.70
CA SER A 96 12.64 9.67 -11.52
C SER A 96 12.56 8.14 -11.64
N PRO A 97 13.68 7.38 -11.78
CA PRO A 97 13.58 5.93 -11.89
C PRO A 97 13.00 5.30 -10.62
N LEU A 98 13.35 5.84 -9.44
CA LEU A 98 12.84 5.35 -8.17
C LEU A 98 11.32 5.52 -8.08
N TRP A 99 10.79 6.67 -8.50
CA TRP A 99 9.35 6.92 -8.48
C TRP A 99 8.57 6.07 -9.49
N HIS A 100 9.17 5.70 -10.62
CA HIS A 100 8.54 4.73 -11.54
C HIS A 100 8.44 3.35 -10.90
N ILE A 101 9.52 2.86 -10.28
CA ILE A 101 9.50 1.58 -9.55
C ILE A 101 8.47 1.62 -8.41
N TYR A 102 8.44 2.70 -7.63
CA TYR A 102 7.43 2.91 -6.58
C TYR A 102 6.01 2.82 -7.14
N GLY A 103 5.73 3.46 -8.29
CA GLY A 103 4.43 3.41 -8.94
C GLY A 103 4.02 2.00 -9.33
N PHE A 104 4.91 1.22 -9.94
CA PHE A 104 4.65 -0.17 -10.30
C PHE A 104 4.43 -1.07 -9.09
N LEU A 105 5.28 -0.96 -8.07
CA LEU A 105 5.11 -1.74 -6.84
C LEU A 105 3.82 -1.38 -6.11
N SER A 106 3.44 -0.10 -6.11
CA SER A 106 2.18 0.34 -5.52
C SER A 106 0.98 -0.27 -6.24
N MET A 107 0.93 -0.15 -7.57
CA MET A 107 -0.15 -0.75 -8.36
C MET A 107 -0.21 -2.27 -8.19
N ASN A 108 0.94 -2.96 -8.12
CA ASN A 108 0.98 -4.39 -7.85
C ASN A 108 0.44 -4.74 -6.46
N SER A 109 0.78 -3.96 -5.42
CA SER A 109 0.29 -4.20 -4.06
C SER A 109 -1.21 -4.02 -3.95
N TRP A 110 -1.75 -2.93 -4.50
CA TRP A 110 -3.19 -2.68 -4.47
C TRP A 110 -4.01 -3.66 -5.33
N PHE A 111 -3.40 -4.19 -6.39
CA PHE A 111 -4.00 -5.27 -7.18
C PHE A 111 -4.15 -6.54 -6.33
N TRP A 112 -3.08 -6.98 -5.67
CA TRP A 112 -3.12 -8.17 -4.83
C TRP A 112 -4.00 -8.01 -3.60
N SER A 113 -4.05 -6.81 -3.00
CA SER A 113 -5.00 -6.45 -1.96
C SER A 113 -6.45 -6.64 -2.43
N ALA A 114 -6.81 -6.11 -3.60
CA ALA A 114 -8.15 -6.30 -4.16
C ALA A 114 -8.48 -7.77 -4.44
N VAL A 115 -7.50 -8.55 -4.93
CA VAL A 115 -7.67 -9.99 -5.20
C VAL A 115 -7.86 -10.79 -3.91
N PHE A 116 -7.05 -10.53 -2.88
CA PHE A 116 -7.13 -11.18 -1.58
C PHE A 116 -8.45 -10.90 -0.87
N HIS A 117 -8.85 -9.63 -0.77
CA HIS A 117 -10.13 -9.23 -0.17
C HIS A 117 -11.35 -9.72 -0.96
N SER A 118 -11.17 -10.01 -2.24
CA SER A 118 -12.20 -10.67 -3.05
C SER A 118 -12.33 -12.15 -2.70
N ARG A 119 -11.18 -12.85 -2.69
CA ARG A 119 -11.11 -14.30 -2.44
C ARG A 119 -9.89 -14.62 -1.59
N ASP A 120 -10.17 -14.84 -0.33
CA ASP A 120 -9.21 -15.17 0.72
C ASP A 120 -8.84 -16.66 0.67
N VAL A 121 -7.68 -16.94 0.08
CA VAL A 121 -7.06 -18.27 0.04
C VAL A 121 -5.55 -18.12 0.27
N ASP A 122 -4.88 -19.18 0.71
CA ASP A 122 -3.45 -19.16 1.06
C ASP A 122 -2.55 -18.48 0.01
N LEU A 123 -2.86 -18.69 -1.27
CA LEU A 123 -2.08 -18.10 -2.37
C LEU A 123 -2.28 -16.58 -2.47
N THR A 124 -3.52 -16.10 -2.37
CA THR A 124 -3.83 -14.67 -2.50
C THR A 124 -3.35 -13.90 -1.27
N GLU A 125 -3.45 -14.50 -0.08
CA GLU A 125 -2.89 -13.97 1.17
C GLU A 125 -1.37 -13.80 1.08
N LYS A 126 -0.66 -14.83 0.59
CA LYS A 126 0.79 -14.76 0.38
C LYS A 126 1.19 -13.65 -0.58
N PHE A 127 0.51 -13.52 -1.71
CA PHE A 127 0.84 -12.48 -2.69
C PHE A 127 0.52 -11.08 -2.21
N ASP A 128 -0.59 -10.88 -1.51
CA ASP A 128 -0.94 -9.60 -0.90
C ASP A 128 0.16 -9.16 0.08
N TYR A 129 0.49 -9.98 1.06
CA TYR A 129 1.49 -9.62 2.06
C TYR A 129 2.89 -9.45 1.46
N SER A 130 3.29 -10.32 0.53
CA SER A 130 4.58 -10.19 -0.15
C SER A 130 4.67 -8.89 -0.93
N SER A 131 3.60 -8.50 -1.62
CA SER A 131 3.54 -7.27 -2.41
C SER A 131 3.54 -6.02 -1.53
N ALA A 132 2.84 -6.04 -0.39
CA ALA A 132 2.83 -4.96 0.59
C ALA A 132 4.21 -4.76 1.23
N VAL A 133 4.87 -5.85 1.63
CA VAL A 133 6.24 -5.83 2.17
C VAL A 133 7.22 -5.27 1.14
N ALA A 134 7.13 -5.71 -0.13
CA ALA A 134 7.98 -5.20 -1.20
C ALA A 134 7.79 -3.69 -1.42
N LEU A 135 6.54 -3.21 -1.41
CA LEU A 135 6.21 -1.79 -1.52
C LEU A 135 6.77 -0.99 -0.35
N LEU A 136 6.51 -1.41 0.89
CA LEU A 136 6.99 -0.70 2.09
C LEU A 136 8.52 -0.66 2.16
N GLY A 137 9.17 -1.79 1.88
CA GLY A 137 10.62 -1.89 1.84
C GLY A 137 11.24 -0.98 0.80
N PHE A 138 10.69 -0.96 -0.43
CA PHE A 138 11.15 -0.06 -1.47
C PHE A 138 10.85 1.41 -1.14
N SER A 139 9.70 1.71 -0.53
CA SER A 139 9.34 3.06 -0.11
C SER A 139 10.30 3.59 0.96
N LEU A 140 10.77 2.74 1.87
CA LEU A 140 11.81 3.09 2.84
C LEU A 140 13.15 3.43 2.17
N ILE A 141 13.59 2.59 1.21
CA ILE A 141 14.79 2.87 0.41
C ILE A 141 14.63 4.24 -0.28
N LEU A 142 13.50 4.47 -0.94
CA LEU A 142 13.20 5.71 -1.62
C LEU A 142 13.24 6.90 -0.65
N ALA A 143 12.61 6.79 0.52
CA ALA A 143 12.56 7.83 1.54
C ALA A 143 13.97 8.24 1.98
N ILE A 144 14.87 7.27 2.21
CA ILE A 144 16.27 7.53 2.57
C ILE A 144 16.98 8.22 1.40
N LEU A 145 17.01 7.60 0.22
CA LEU A 145 17.77 8.13 -0.92
C LEU A 145 17.31 9.53 -1.32
N ARG A 146 16.00 9.77 -1.32
CA ARG A 146 15.43 11.06 -1.67
C ARG A 146 15.65 12.10 -0.58
N SER A 147 15.36 11.80 0.69
CA SER A 147 15.43 12.80 1.77
C SER A 147 16.86 13.26 2.05
N PHE A 148 17.82 12.33 2.01
CA PHE A 148 19.25 12.64 2.17
C PHE A 148 19.91 13.09 0.86
N ASN A 149 19.16 13.17 -0.25
CA ASN A 149 19.64 13.57 -1.57
C ASN A 149 20.89 12.77 -2.02
N VAL A 150 20.84 11.44 -1.84
CA VAL A 150 21.94 10.53 -2.20
C VAL A 150 21.95 10.35 -3.73
N ARG A 151 22.99 10.92 -4.37
CA ARG A 151 23.14 10.91 -5.83
C ARG A 151 24.22 9.97 -6.33
N ASP A 152 25.22 9.71 -5.50
CA ASP A 152 26.28 8.76 -5.82
C ASP A 152 25.71 7.34 -5.92
N GLU A 153 26.06 6.64 -7.01
CA GLU A 153 25.50 5.32 -7.30
C GLU A 153 26.01 4.24 -6.33
N ALA A 154 27.27 4.32 -5.88
CA ALA A 154 27.79 3.38 -4.90
C ALA A 154 27.09 3.56 -3.54
N ALA A 155 26.89 4.81 -3.10
CA ALA A 155 26.13 5.11 -1.89
C ALA A 155 24.67 4.64 -1.98
N ARG A 156 24.02 4.78 -3.16
CA ARG A 156 22.67 4.25 -3.39
C ARG A 156 22.62 2.74 -3.20
N VAL A 157 23.58 2.01 -3.76
CA VAL A 157 23.68 0.55 -3.61
C VAL A 157 23.95 0.16 -2.16
N MET A 158 24.86 0.85 -1.48
CA MET A 158 25.18 0.59 -0.06
C MET A 158 23.96 0.75 0.85
N VAL A 159 23.05 1.68 0.56
CA VAL A 159 21.80 1.86 1.31
C VAL A 159 20.75 0.83 0.88
N ALA A 160 20.57 0.61 -0.43
CA ALA A 160 19.49 -0.22 -0.94
C ALA A 160 19.73 -1.71 -0.72
N ALA A 161 20.95 -2.21 -0.90
CA ALA A 161 21.23 -3.65 -0.88
C ALA A 161 20.89 -4.33 0.46
N PRO A 162 21.25 -3.78 1.64
CA PRO A 162 20.87 -4.39 2.92
C PRO A 162 19.34 -4.43 3.13
N LEU A 163 18.63 -3.37 2.73
CA LEU A 163 17.19 -3.29 2.85
C LEU A 163 16.48 -4.25 1.89
N LEU A 164 16.96 -4.36 0.64
CA LEU A 164 16.45 -5.34 -0.32
C LEU A 164 16.71 -6.77 0.15
N ALA A 165 17.88 -7.05 0.72
CA ALA A 165 18.18 -8.36 1.30
C ALA A 165 17.21 -8.70 2.43
N PHE A 166 17.01 -7.77 3.38
CA PHE A 166 16.06 -7.93 4.47
C PHE A 166 14.63 -8.20 3.98
N VAL A 167 14.13 -7.36 3.08
CA VAL A 167 12.79 -7.47 2.47
C VAL A 167 12.62 -8.82 1.77
N THR A 168 13.63 -9.23 0.99
CA THR A 168 13.61 -10.50 0.27
C THR A 168 13.58 -11.67 1.24
N THR A 169 14.45 -11.69 2.25
CA THR A 169 14.46 -12.73 3.28
C THR A 169 13.14 -12.82 4.03
N HIS A 170 12.53 -11.69 4.38
CA HIS A 170 11.22 -11.66 5.04
C HIS A 170 10.10 -12.20 4.12
N ILE A 171 10.08 -11.82 2.84
CA ILE A 171 9.13 -12.38 1.86
C ILE A 171 9.32 -13.89 1.72
N LEU A 172 10.56 -14.38 1.64
CA LEU A 172 10.85 -15.81 1.58
C LEU A 172 10.37 -16.54 2.85
N TYR A 173 10.56 -15.94 4.03
CA TYR A 173 10.06 -16.47 5.29
C TYR A 173 8.53 -16.65 5.27
N LEU A 174 7.78 -15.64 4.82
CA LEU A 174 6.31 -15.69 4.74
C LEU A 174 5.81 -16.75 3.75
N ASN A 175 6.52 -16.95 2.64
CA ASN A 175 6.09 -17.86 1.59
C ASN A 175 6.44 -19.33 1.86
N PHE A 176 7.64 -19.58 2.39
CA PHE A 176 8.24 -20.92 2.46
C PHE A 176 8.37 -21.50 3.87
N TYR A 177 8.33 -20.67 4.92
CA TYR A 177 8.48 -21.15 6.30
C TYR A 177 7.16 -21.07 7.08
N LYS A 178 6.74 -19.85 7.42
CA LYS A 178 5.50 -19.62 8.18
C LYS A 178 4.97 -18.23 7.87
N LEU A 179 3.74 -18.18 7.37
CA LEU A 179 3.00 -16.93 7.30
C LEU A 179 2.46 -16.61 8.70
N ASP A 180 3.23 -15.82 9.45
CA ASP A 180 2.85 -15.32 10.76
C ASP A 180 2.38 -13.87 10.63
N TYR A 181 1.06 -13.68 10.67
CA TYR A 181 0.43 -12.37 10.51
C TYR A 181 0.95 -11.35 11.53
N GLY A 182 1.06 -11.75 12.81
CA GLY A 182 1.49 -10.86 13.88
C GLY A 182 2.96 -10.42 13.73
N TRP A 183 3.82 -11.32 13.26
CA TRP A 183 5.20 -10.97 12.91
C TRP A 183 5.27 -10.05 11.69
N ASN A 184 4.52 -10.37 10.64
CA ASN A 184 4.45 -9.54 9.44
C ASN A 184 4.00 -8.11 9.76
N MET A 185 2.96 -7.97 10.59
CA MET A 185 2.44 -6.67 11.01
C MET A 185 3.53 -5.83 11.71
N LYS A 186 4.28 -6.42 12.64
CA LYS A 186 5.39 -5.72 13.32
C LYS A 186 6.45 -5.23 12.34
N VAL A 187 6.87 -6.08 11.40
CA VAL A 187 7.87 -5.72 10.37
C VAL A 187 7.36 -4.57 9.50
N CYS A 188 6.12 -4.64 9.02
CA CYS A 188 5.49 -3.58 8.24
C CYS A 188 5.37 -2.26 9.02
N VAL A 189 4.90 -2.30 10.27
CA VAL A 189 4.79 -1.12 11.14
C VAL A 189 6.14 -0.47 11.39
N VAL A 190 7.19 -1.25 11.66
CA VAL A 190 8.55 -0.71 11.86
C VAL A 190 9.05 0.00 10.61
N MET A 191 8.90 -0.59 9.42
CA MET A 191 9.26 0.07 8.15
C MET A 191 8.42 1.33 7.92
N ALA A 192 7.11 1.27 8.22
CA ALA A 192 6.19 2.40 8.06
C ALA A 192 6.51 3.58 9.00
N VAL A 193 6.83 3.30 10.26
CA VAL A 193 7.26 4.33 11.22
C VAL A 193 8.58 4.94 10.79
N ALA A 194 9.55 4.13 10.37
CA ALA A 194 10.85 4.62 9.91
C ALA A 194 10.71 5.58 8.72
N GLN A 195 9.92 5.23 7.70
CA GLN A 195 9.69 6.14 6.56
C GLN A 195 8.97 7.43 6.99
N LEU A 196 7.98 7.36 7.89
CA LEU A 196 7.24 8.53 8.34
C LEU A 196 8.16 9.49 9.09
N LEU A 197 9.05 8.99 9.95
CA LEU A 197 10.03 9.80 10.66
C LEU A 197 11.04 10.47 9.72
N ILE A 198 11.51 9.75 8.70
CA ILE A 198 12.41 10.31 7.68
C ILE A 198 11.72 11.47 6.95
N TRP A 199 10.49 11.26 6.47
CA TRP A 199 9.72 12.28 5.78
C TRP A 199 9.36 13.46 6.69
N ALA A 200 8.99 13.22 7.95
CA ALA A 200 8.71 14.27 8.92
C ALA A 200 9.94 15.14 9.19
N THR A 201 11.10 14.50 9.38
CA THR A 201 12.38 15.18 9.60
C THR A 201 12.75 16.03 8.38
N TRP A 202 12.63 15.46 7.18
CA TRP A 202 12.89 16.19 5.95
C TRP A 202 11.92 17.37 5.77
N ALA A 203 10.62 17.18 6.05
CA ALA A 203 9.60 18.22 5.98
C ALA A 203 9.87 19.39 6.93
N GLY A 204 10.41 19.11 8.12
CA GLY A 204 10.79 20.11 9.11
C GLY A 204 12.02 20.93 8.72
N ILE A 205 13.01 20.29 8.10
CA ILE A 205 14.28 20.94 7.73
C ILE A 205 14.17 21.67 6.39
N THR A 206 13.41 21.11 5.44
CA THR A 206 13.33 21.62 4.07
C THR A 206 12.60 22.96 3.98
N ARG A 207 13.04 23.79 3.02
CA ARG A 207 12.32 25.00 2.58
C ARG A 207 11.50 24.75 1.31
N HIS A 208 11.20 23.49 1.00
CA HIS A 208 10.39 23.13 -0.16
C HIS A 208 8.99 23.78 -0.08
N PRO A 209 8.51 24.45 -1.14
CA PRO A 209 7.22 25.16 -1.11
C PRO A 209 6.04 24.22 -0.83
N SER A 210 6.10 22.98 -1.32
CA SER A 210 5.06 21.97 -1.15
C SER A 210 5.19 21.09 0.10
N ARG A 211 5.99 21.49 1.10
CA ARG A 211 6.18 20.70 2.34
C ARG A 211 4.89 20.47 3.14
N TRP A 212 3.87 21.31 2.96
CA TRP A 212 2.57 21.14 3.60
C TRP A 212 1.86 19.86 3.13
N LYS A 213 1.99 19.50 1.84
CA LYS A 213 1.43 18.24 1.28
C LYS A 213 2.07 17.04 1.96
N LEU A 214 3.38 17.12 2.19
CA LEU A 214 4.12 16.09 2.90
C LEU A 214 3.67 15.95 4.36
N TRP A 215 3.45 17.07 5.07
CA TRP A 215 2.90 17.01 6.43
C TRP A 215 1.52 16.36 6.47
N VAL A 216 0.64 16.66 5.51
CA VAL A 216 -0.67 16.00 5.40
C VAL A 216 -0.51 14.49 5.22
N VAL A 217 0.41 14.06 4.35
CA VAL A 217 0.71 12.63 4.14
C VAL A 217 1.30 11.98 5.39
N VAL A 218 2.19 12.66 6.10
CA VAL A 218 2.82 12.14 7.33
C VAL A 218 1.79 11.98 8.45
N PHE A 219 1.03 13.02 8.77
CA PHE A 219 0.03 12.96 9.84
C PHE A 219 -1.14 12.05 9.47
N GLY A 220 -1.62 12.12 8.22
CA GLY A 220 -2.66 11.24 7.72
C GLY A 220 -2.22 9.79 7.70
N GLY A 221 -0.97 9.51 7.30
CA GLY A 221 -0.40 8.16 7.33
C GLY A 221 -0.24 7.61 8.74
N ALA A 222 0.18 8.44 9.70
CA ALA A 222 0.23 8.06 11.10
C ALA A 222 -1.16 7.75 11.66
N LEU A 223 -2.17 8.56 11.35
CA LEU A 223 -3.55 8.32 11.76
C LEU A 223 -4.13 7.05 11.12
N ALA A 224 -3.86 6.83 9.83
CA ALA A 224 -4.26 5.60 9.14
C ALA A 224 -3.65 4.39 9.85
N MET A 225 -2.34 4.40 10.13
CA MET A 225 -1.67 3.30 10.83
C MET A 225 -2.29 2.98 12.22
N LEU A 226 -2.88 3.97 12.91
CA LEU A 226 -3.60 3.71 14.17
C LEU A 226 -4.88 2.89 13.95
N LEU A 227 -5.55 3.03 12.80
CA LEU A 227 -6.71 2.20 12.44
C LEU A 227 -6.30 0.73 12.29
N GLU A 228 -5.17 0.48 11.64
CA GLU A 228 -4.62 -0.87 11.47
C GLU A 228 -4.29 -1.53 12.83
N ILE A 229 -3.83 -0.75 13.80
CA ILE A 229 -3.51 -1.24 15.15
C ILE A 229 -4.77 -1.45 16.00
N TYR A 230 -5.78 -0.60 15.84
CA TYR A 230 -7.00 -0.66 16.64
C TYR A 230 -7.91 -1.84 16.24
N ASP A 231 -7.91 -2.24 14.96
CA ASP A 231 -8.43 -3.54 14.50
C ASP A 231 -9.84 -3.88 15.02
N PHE A 232 -10.75 -2.91 14.90
CA PHE A 232 -12.14 -3.03 15.34
C PHE A 232 -13.01 -3.82 14.33
N PRO A 233 -14.10 -4.46 14.79
CA PRO A 233 -14.95 -5.32 13.95
C PRO A 233 -15.76 -4.55 12.88
N PRO A 234 -16.24 -5.25 11.84
CA PRO A 234 -16.99 -4.62 10.76
C PRO A 234 -18.33 -4.05 11.21
N TYR A 235 -18.53 -2.77 10.95
CA TYR A 235 -19.81 -2.09 11.07
C TYR A 235 -20.75 -2.57 9.96
N TYR A 236 -21.97 -2.98 10.35
CA TYR A 236 -22.95 -3.66 9.50
C TYR A 236 -22.42 -4.88 8.72
N GLY A 237 -21.34 -5.51 9.18
CA GLY A 237 -20.73 -6.65 8.50
C GLY A 237 -19.93 -6.31 7.23
N PHE A 238 -19.65 -5.02 6.97
CA PHE A 238 -18.93 -4.55 5.78
C PHE A 238 -17.71 -3.67 6.06
N LEU A 239 -17.78 -2.75 7.03
CA LEU A 239 -16.76 -1.72 7.24
C LEU A 239 -16.01 -1.92 8.54
N ASP A 240 -14.85 -2.57 8.47
CA ASP A 240 -13.93 -2.74 9.61
C ASP A 240 -12.83 -1.67 9.62
N ALA A 241 -11.92 -1.77 10.59
CA ALA A 241 -10.80 -0.86 10.70
C ALA A 241 -9.90 -0.86 9.45
N HIS A 242 -9.69 -2.03 8.87
CA HIS A 242 -8.84 -2.20 7.71
C HIS A 242 -9.47 -1.56 6.46
N ALA A 243 -10.78 -1.73 6.23
CA ALA A 243 -11.50 -1.03 5.17
C ALA A 243 -11.43 0.50 5.30
N ILE A 244 -11.53 1.04 6.52
CA ILE A 244 -11.37 2.50 6.74
C ILE A 244 -9.92 2.93 6.51
N TRP A 245 -8.94 2.10 6.87
CA TRP A 245 -7.54 2.33 6.51
C TRP A 245 -7.39 2.48 5.00
N HIS A 246 -7.89 1.52 4.21
CA HIS A 246 -7.91 1.58 2.75
C HIS A 246 -8.58 2.86 2.23
N ALA A 247 -9.73 3.23 2.79
CA ALA A 247 -10.43 4.45 2.39
C ALA A 247 -9.61 5.72 2.67
N THR A 248 -8.93 5.77 3.81
CA THR A 248 -8.12 6.91 4.26
C THR A 248 -6.89 7.10 3.37
N THR A 249 -6.28 6.03 2.86
CA THR A 249 -5.11 6.13 1.99
C THR A 249 -5.41 6.67 0.59
N ILE A 250 -6.67 6.67 0.14
CA ILE A 250 -7.06 7.18 -1.19
C ILE A 250 -6.71 8.68 -1.36
N PRO A 251 -7.25 9.60 -0.54
CA PRO A 251 -6.90 11.02 -0.65
C PRO A 251 -5.43 11.29 -0.32
N LEU A 252 -4.82 10.51 0.59
CA LEU A 252 -3.40 10.64 0.91
C LEU A 252 -2.52 10.30 -0.29
N THR A 253 -2.86 9.24 -1.03
CA THR A 253 -2.17 8.84 -2.27
C THR A 253 -2.24 9.93 -3.32
N TYR A 254 -3.39 10.60 -3.47
CA TYR A 254 -3.51 11.74 -4.39
C TYR A 254 -2.55 12.87 -4.01
N ILE A 255 -2.55 13.27 -2.73
CA ILE A 255 -1.70 14.35 -2.22
C ILE A 255 -0.22 13.95 -2.34
N TRP A 256 0.10 12.67 -2.13
CA TRP A 256 1.44 12.14 -2.26
C TRP A 256 2.00 12.27 -3.68
N TRP A 257 1.26 11.80 -4.69
CA TRP A 257 1.64 12.00 -6.09
C TRP A 257 1.69 13.48 -6.49
N SER A 258 0.82 14.31 -5.91
CA SER A 258 0.88 15.76 -6.09
C SER A 258 2.19 16.34 -5.56
N PHE A 259 2.64 15.94 -4.37
CA PHE A 259 3.94 16.33 -3.82
C PHE A 259 5.11 15.86 -4.69
N ILE A 260 5.09 14.60 -5.15
CA ILE A 260 6.16 14.03 -6.01
C ILE A 260 6.32 14.85 -7.31
N ARG A 261 5.20 15.28 -7.90
CA ARG A 261 5.21 16.14 -9.08
C ARG A 261 5.83 17.50 -8.80
N ASP A 262 5.39 18.18 -7.75
CA ASP A 262 5.95 19.47 -7.35
C ASP A 262 7.45 19.37 -7.04
N ASP A 263 7.87 18.25 -6.43
CA ASP A 263 9.25 17.99 -6.10
C ASP A 263 10.14 17.85 -7.35
N ALA A 264 9.63 17.17 -8.39
CA ALA A 264 10.30 17.07 -9.66
C ALA A 264 10.41 18.41 -10.39
N GLU A 265 9.37 19.24 -10.36
CA GLU A 265 9.39 20.61 -10.91
C GLU A 265 10.41 21.48 -10.19
N PHE A 266 10.37 21.49 -8.85
CA PHE A 266 11.27 22.29 -8.01
C PHE A 266 12.74 21.91 -8.22
N GLN A 267 13.04 20.61 -8.22
CA GLN A 267 14.42 20.14 -8.42
C GLN A 267 14.92 20.41 -9.83
N THR A 268 14.06 20.22 -10.84
CA THR A 268 14.41 20.52 -12.25
C THR A 268 14.71 22.01 -12.42
N ALA A 269 13.86 22.89 -11.88
CA ALA A 269 14.07 24.34 -11.93
C ALA A 269 15.39 24.76 -11.25
N ASN A 270 15.71 24.18 -10.09
CA ASN A 270 16.96 24.45 -9.39
C ASN A 270 18.20 23.99 -10.16
N MET A 271 18.13 22.84 -10.84
CA MET A 271 19.23 22.37 -11.68
C MET A 271 19.45 23.28 -12.89
N LEU A 272 18.39 23.71 -13.55
CA LEU A 272 18.49 24.63 -14.69
C LEU A 272 19.05 26.00 -14.29
N LYS A 273 18.70 26.50 -13.09
CA LYS A 273 19.28 27.73 -12.56
C LYS A 273 20.78 27.63 -12.27
N LYS A 274 21.26 26.45 -11.87
CA LYS A 274 22.70 26.20 -11.62
C LYS A 274 23.52 25.99 -12.90
N ALA A 275 22.86 25.64 -14.00
CA ALA A 275 23.49 25.41 -15.30
C ALA A 275 23.59 26.69 -16.17
N LYS A 276 22.94 27.78 -15.74
CA LYS A 276 23.04 29.12 -16.32
C LYS A 276 24.07 29.93 -15.52
#